data_AF-A0A0L0VV70-F1
#
_entry.id   AF-A0A0L0VV70-F1
#
_cell.length_a   1.000
_cell.length_b   1.000
_cell.length_c   1.000
_cell.angle_alpha   90.00
_cell.angle_beta   90.00
_cell.angle_gamma   90.00
#
_symmetry.space_group_name_H-M   'P 1'
#
loop_
_entity.id
_entity.type
_entity.pdbx_description
1 polymer ?
#
loop_
_entity_poly.entity_id
_entity_poly.type
_entity_poly.pdbx_seq_one_letter_code
_entity_poly.pdbx_strand_id
1 'polypeptide(L)'
;MKQHNQTIKNDIAEEMNSGGYDPEDGVQKLLFKFLWIPVLQSSVDVWVDSYNHHLKQFDKNTTLPTACTPDFSYSTPKFFHTTNQLVKVPSQHIEGLMQESYPDVQEMFAHTPPDFHEVASTIMAKLGYEFSNIDPGGVWLVFHNMLPHNKEHFGPPSSTSEEDVGSDV
;
A
#
# COMPACT_ATOMS: atom_id res chain seq x y z
N MET A 1 -1.55 -15.16 -5.03
CA MET A 1 -2.43 -14.39 -4.13
C MET A 1 -2.43 -14.93 -2.71
N LYS A 2 -2.98 -16.12 -2.41
CA LYS A 2 -2.96 -16.63 -1.01
C LYS A 2 -1.54 -16.69 -0.42
N GLN A 3 -0.57 -17.21 -1.17
CA GLN A 3 0.83 -17.31 -0.71
C GLN A 3 1.51 -15.94 -0.57
N HIS A 4 1.47 -15.08 -1.59
CA HIS A 4 2.07 -13.74 -1.53
C HIS A 4 1.50 -12.88 -0.39
N ASN A 5 0.17 -12.85 -0.23
CA ASN A 5 -0.47 -12.10 0.86
C ASN A 5 -0.19 -12.75 2.22
N GLN A 6 -0.01 -14.08 2.26
CA GLN A 6 0.39 -14.77 3.49
C GLN A 6 1.82 -14.41 3.88
N THR A 7 2.73 -14.30 2.91
CA THR A 7 4.11 -13.85 3.15
C THR A 7 4.13 -12.44 3.75
N ILE A 8 3.40 -11.48 3.16
CA ILE A 8 3.31 -10.12 3.69
C ILE A 8 2.69 -10.12 5.10
N LYS A 9 1.63 -10.90 5.32
CA LYS A 9 1.01 -11.01 6.66
C LYS A 9 1.96 -11.60 7.69
N ASN A 10 2.72 -12.61 7.31
CA ASN A 10 3.70 -13.23 8.19
C ASN A 10 4.83 -12.25 8.50
N ASP A 11 5.34 -11.54 7.50
CA ASP A 11 6.39 -10.52 7.64
C ASP A 11 5.97 -9.39 8.60
N ILE A 12 4.75 -8.86 8.44
CA ILE A 12 4.20 -7.88 9.37
C ILE A 12 4.03 -8.47 10.78
N ALA A 13 3.53 -9.70 10.89
CA ALA A 13 3.33 -10.35 12.18
C ALA A 13 4.66 -10.66 12.90
N GLU A 14 5.69 -11.06 12.17
CA GLU A 14 7.04 -11.30 12.68
C GLU A 14 7.62 -10.00 13.24
N GLU A 15 7.47 -8.88 12.54
CA GLU A 15 8.00 -7.58 13.00
C GLU A 15 7.23 -7.00 14.21
N MET A 16 5.92 -7.30 14.30
CA MET A 16 5.14 -6.99 15.50
C MET A 16 5.59 -7.83 16.70
N ASN A 17 5.88 -9.11 16.48
CA ASN A 17 6.32 -10.01 17.55
C ASN A 17 7.78 -9.77 17.98
N SER A 18 8.63 -9.27 17.08
CA SER A 18 10.03 -8.91 17.38
C SER A 18 10.14 -7.61 18.20
N GLY A 19 9.05 -6.83 18.28
CA GLY A 19 9.04 -5.51 18.91
C GLY A 19 9.60 -4.39 18.03
N GLY A 20 9.81 -4.64 16.73
CA GLY A 20 10.29 -3.64 15.77
C GLY A 20 9.24 -2.58 15.41
N TYR A 21 7.96 -2.86 15.67
CA TYR A 21 6.85 -1.94 15.49
C TYR A 21 5.97 -1.86 16.74
N ASP A 22 5.79 -0.65 17.26
CA ASP A 22 4.86 -0.34 18.35
C ASP A 22 3.58 0.31 17.80
N PRO A 23 2.42 -0.37 17.86
CA PRO A 23 1.15 0.19 17.39
C PRO A 23 0.61 1.33 18.27
N GLU A 24 1.11 1.48 19.50
CA GLU A 24 0.73 2.55 20.43
C GLU A 24 1.55 3.84 20.19
N ASP A 25 2.71 3.74 19.53
CA ASP A 25 3.49 4.88 19.10
C ASP A 25 2.85 5.54 17.86
N GLY A 26 2.28 6.73 18.05
CA GLY A 26 1.61 7.49 17.01
C GLY A 26 2.50 7.80 15.80
N VAL A 27 3.79 8.05 16.00
CA VAL A 27 4.74 8.34 14.91
C VAL A 27 5.03 7.07 14.11
N GLN A 28 5.25 5.94 14.78
CA GLN A 28 5.43 4.65 14.11
C GLN A 28 4.20 4.24 13.32
N LYS A 29 3.00 4.44 13.88
CA LYS A 29 1.75 4.15 13.21
C LYS A 29 1.51 5.01 11.97
N LEU A 30 1.83 6.31 12.03
CA LEU A 30 1.74 7.20 10.88
C LEU A 30 2.76 6.84 9.79
N LEU A 31 4.01 6.55 10.17
CA LEU A 31 5.05 6.12 9.24
C LEU A 31 4.71 4.78 8.59
N PHE A 32 4.14 3.85 9.36
CA PHE A 32 3.67 2.57 8.85
C PHE A 32 2.62 2.80 7.75
N LYS A 33 1.60 3.62 8.01
CA LYS A 33 0.56 3.94 7.00
C LYS A 33 1.15 4.62 5.77
N PHE A 34 2.06 5.57 5.97
CA PHE A 34 2.73 6.31 4.89
C PHE A 34 3.49 5.38 3.93
N LEU A 35 4.20 4.38 4.45
CA LEU A 35 5.00 3.47 3.64
C LEU A 35 4.21 2.28 3.10
N TRP A 36 3.45 1.60 3.95
CA TRP A 36 2.81 0.35 3.58
C TRP A 36 1.65 0.54 2.61
N ILE A 37 0.84 1.60 2.73
CA ILE A 37 -0.34 1.74 1.88
C ILE A 37 0.03 1.95 0.40
N PRO A 38 0.93 2.89 0.04
CA PRO A 38 1.34 3.06 -1.36
C PRO A 38 2.05 1.83 -1.93
N VAL A 39 2.89 1.16 -1.14
CA VAL A 39 3.62 -0.05 -1.58
C VAL A 39 2.68 -1.24 -1.79
N LEU A 40 1.69 -1.41 -0.92
CA LEU A 40 0.65 -2.42 -1.13
C LEU A 40 -0.19 -2.10 -2.36
N GLN A 41 -0.56 -0.84 -2.55
CA GLN A 41 -1.33 -0.42 -3.73
C GLN A 41 -0.56 -0.72 -5.02
N SER A 42 0.71 -0.34 -5.12
CA SER A 42 1.54 -0.63 -6.29
C SER A 42 1.71 -2.13 -6.54
N SER A 43 1.88 -2.93 -5.48
CA SER A 43 1.99 -4.40 -5.61
C SER A 43 0.69 -5.03 -6.16
N VAL A 44 -0.47 -4.50 -5.77
CA VAL A 44 -1.77 -4.95 -6.27
C VAL A 44 -1.94 -4.53 -7.73
N ASP A 45 -1.56 -3.31 -8.08
CA ASP A 45 -1.65 -2.81 -9.45
C ASP A 45 -0.79 -3.66 -10.41
N VAL A 46 0.45 -3.98 -10.01
CA VAL A 46 1.34 -4.90 -10.75
C VAL A 46 0.72 -6.29 -10.87
N TRP A 47 0.07 -6.79 -9.80
CA TRP A 47 -0.59 -8.09 -9.85
C TRP A 47 -1.79 -8.10 -10.81
N VAL A 48 -2.63 -7.06 -10.79
CA VAL A 48 -3.78 -6.92 -11.69
C VAL A 48 -3.32 -6.90 -13.13
N ASP A 49 -2.28 -6.11 -13.44
CA ASP A 49 -1.70 -6.02 -14.77
C ASP A 49 -1.16 -7.38 -15.23
N SER A 50 -0.33 -8.02 -14.40
CA SER A 50 0.23 -9.35 -14.67
C SER A 50 -0.87 -10.39 -14.89
N TYR A 51 -1.89 -10.43 -14.03
CA TYR A 51 -2.95 -11.42 -14.10
C TYR A 51 -3.82 -11.26 -15.36
N ASN A 52 -4.13 -10.02 -15.74
CA ASN A 52 -4.98 -9.73 -16.89
C ASN A 52 -4.27 -9.93 -18.23
N HIS A 53 -2.94 -9.75 -18.26
CA HIS A 53 -2.11 -9.96 -19.44
C HIS A 53 -1.45 -11.34 -19.51
N HIS A 54 -1.48 -12.13 -18.45
CA HIS A 54 -0.91 -13.48 -18.46
C HIS A 54 -1.76 -14.44 -19.29
N LEU A 55 -1.09 -15.20 -20.17
CA LEU A 55 -1.72 -16.22 -21.00
C LEU A 55 -2.22 -17.36 -20.12
N LYS A 56 -3.54 -17.59 -20.09
CA LYS A 56 -4.09 -18.76 -19.40
C LYS A 56 -3.85 -20.01 -20.23
N GLN A 57 -3.49 -21.10 -19.56
CA GLN A 57 -3.36 -22.40 -20.22
C GLN A 57 -4.72 -22.86 -20.76
N PHE A 58 -4.69 -23.73 -21.76
CA PHE A 58 -5.89 -24.34 -22.32
C PHE A 58 -6.54 -25.27 -21.29
N ASP A 59 -7.83 -25.08 -21.03
CA ASP A 59 -8.63 -25.95 -20.16
C ASP A 59 -9.83 -26.50 -20.94
N LYS A 60 -9.92 -27.83 -21.00
CA LYS A 60 -10.95 -28.58 -21.73
C LYS A 60 -12.27 -28.67 -20.98
N ASN A 61 -12.26 -28.38 -19.68
CA ASN A 61 -13.42 -28.55 -18.81
C ASN A 61 -14.28 -27.28 -18.71
N THR A 62 -13.85 -26.19 -19.36
CA THR A 62 -14.57 -24.92 -19.38
C THR A 62 -15.05 -24.60 -20.78
N THR A 63 -16.25 -24.01 -20.86
CA THR A 63 -16.82 -23.47 -22.10
C THR A 63 -16.35 -22.04 -22.39
N LEU A 64 -15.59 -21.44 -21.46
CA LEU A 64 -15.04 -20.11 -21.63
C LEU A 64 -13.79 -20.13 -22.53
N PRO A 65 -13.46 -19.00 -23.18
CA PRO A 65 -12.19 -18.83 -23.88
C PRO A 65 -10.99 -19.21 -22.99
N THR A 66 -10.17 -20.14 -23.47
CA THR A 66 -8.90 -20.55 -22.84
C THR A 66 -7.76 -20.43 -23.86
N ALA A 67 -6.51 -20.64 -23.43
CA ALA A 67 -5.32 -20.40 -24.26
C ALA A 67 -5.13 -18.93 -24.72
N CYS A 68 -5.71 -17.99 -23.99
CA CYS A 68 -5.63 -16.56 -24.27
C CYS A 68 -5.56 -15.76 -22.95
N THR A 69 -5.22 -14.49 -23.05
CA THR A 69 -5.21 -13.61 -21.87
C THR A 69 -6.65 -13.23 -21.51
N PRO A 70 -6.95 -12.98 -20.22
CA PRO A 70 -8.24 -12.42 -19.83
C PRO A 70 -8.60 -11.17 -20.61
N ASP A 71 -7.67 -10.22 -20.76
CA ASP A 71 -7.93 -8.97 -21.45
C ASP A 71 -8.30 -9.17 -22.93
N PHE A 72 -7.60 -10.09 -23.62
CA PHE A 72 -7.94 -10.48 -24.99
C PHE A 72 -9.34 -11.11 -25.07
N SER A 73 -9.68 -11.97 -24.11
CA SER A 73 -10.97 -12.66 -24.06
C SER A 73 -12.15 -11.69 -23.95
N TYR A 74 -12.01 -10.66 -23.11
CA TYR A 74 -13.05 -9.65 -22.88
C TYR A 74 -13.10 -8.59 -23.98
N SER A 75 -11.96 -8.22 -24.56
CA SER A 75 -11.87 -7.21 -25.62
C SER A 75 -12.29 -7.74 -27.00
N THR A 76 -12.12 -9.04 -27.27
CA THR A 76 -12.36 -9.63 -28.60
C THR A 76 -13.34 -10.82 -28.64
N PRO A 77 -14.58 -10.68 -28.13
CA PRO A 77 -15.54 -11.80 -28.08
C PRO A 77 -15.88 -12.37 -29.46
N LYS A 78 -15.82 -11.55 -30.51
CA LYS A 78 -16.03 -11.99 -31.91
C LYS A 78 -15.04 -13.06 -32.36
N PHE A 79 -13.81 -13.05 -31.84
CA PHE A 79 -12.79 -14.05 -32.14
C PHE A 79 -13.22 -15.46 -31.71
N PHE A 80 -14.02 -15.55 -30.64
CA PHE A 80 -14.55 -16.80 -30.09
C PHE A 80 -15.96 -17.13 -30.59
N HIS A 81 -16.44 -16.42 -31.60
CA HIS A 81 -17.83 -16.50 -32.08
C HIS A 81 -18.87 -16.21 -30.98
N THR A 82 -18.50 -15.43 -29.96
CA THR A 82 -19.40 -15.01 -28.88
C THR A 82 -19.75 -13.53 -29.00
N THR A 83 -20.72 -13.09 -28.21
CA THR A 83 -21.17 -11.69 -28.14
C THR A 83 -20.70 -11.05 -26.84
N ASN A 84 -20.39 -9.75 -26.90
CA ASN A 84 -20.11 -8.98 -25.69
C ASN A 84 -21.41 -8.77 -24.92
N GLN A 85 -21.55 -9.39 -23.75
CA GLN A 85 -22.70 -9.23 -22.86
C GLN A 85 -22.37 -8.36 -21.64
N LEU A 86 -21.21 -7.70 -21.62
CA LEU A 86 -20.84 -6.80 -20.53
C LEU A 86 -21.74 -5.57 -20.56
N VAL A 87 -22.34 -5.25 -19.40
CA VAL A 87 -23.04 -3.99 -19.19
C VAL A 87 -21.99 -2.90 -19.04
N LYS A 88 -21.87 -2.04 -20.05
CA LYS A 88 -20.98 -0.88 -19.99
C LYS A 88 -21.59 0.15 -19.05
N VAL A 89 -21.02 0.29 -17.87
CA VAL A 89 -21.33 1.41 -16.98
C VAL A 89 -20.56 2.63 -17.49
N PRO A 90 -21.23 3.74 -17.86
CA PRO A 90 -20.53 4.94 -18.30
C PRO A 90 -19.69 5.52 -17.16
N SER A 91 -18.40 5.78 -17.42
CA SER A 91 -17.48 6.33 -16.44
C SER A 91 -18.00 7.63 -15.84
N GLN A 92 -18.63 8.48 -16.67
CA GLN A 92 -19.23 9.75 -16.28
C GLN A 92 -20.30 9.61 -15.17
N HIS A 93 -21.07 8.52 -15.16
CA HIS A 93 -22.06 8.28 -14.11
C HIS A 93 -21.39 7.91 -12.79
N ILE A 94 -20.32 7.12 -12.85
CA ILE A 94 -19.54 6.75 -11.66
C ILE A 94 -18.84 8.00 -11.12
N GLU A 95 -18.19 8.78 -11.98
CA GLU A 95 -17.54 10.04 -11.63
C GLU A 95 -18.54 11.03 -11.01
N GLY A 96 -19.75 11.15 -11.57
CA GLY A 96 -20.81 11.98 -11.03
C GLY A 96 -21.27 11.54 -9.64
N LEU A 97 -21.49 10.24 -9.43
CA LEU A 97 -21.84 9.68 -8.11
C LEU A 97 -20.71 9.86 -7.09
N MET A 98 -19.46 9.71 -7.53
CA MET A 98 -18.29 9.96 -6.70
C MET A 98 -18.22 11.42 -6.29
N GLN A 99 -18.40 12.36 -7.21
CA GLN A 99 -18.36 13.79 -6.90
C GLN A 99 -19.52 14.25 -6.03
N GLU A 100 -20.72 13.67 -6.20
CA GLU A 100 -21.90 13.96 -5.39
C GLU A 100 -21.76 13.43 -3.96
N SER A 101 -21.28 12.20 -3.80
CA SER A 101 -21.20 11.52 -2.49
C SER A 101 -19.89 11.79 -1.74
N TYR A 102 -18.81 12.06 -2.49
CA TYR A 102 -17.45 12.22 -1.99
C TYR A 102 -16.77 13.41 -2.72
N PRO A 103 -17.16 14.65 -2.40
CA PRO A 103 -16.63 15.83 -3.08
C PRO A 103 -15.12 16.02 -2.87
N ASP A 104 -14.59 15.53 -1.75
CA ASP A 104 -13.15 15.56 -1.45
C ASP A 104 -12.53 14.16 -1.51
N VAL A 105 -12.43 13.64 -2.74
CA VAL A 105 -11.80 12.34 -3.00
C VAL A 105 -10.33 12.34 -2.57
N GLN A 106 -9.63 13.47 -2.70
CA GLN A 106 -8.21 13.57 -2.37
C GLN A 106 -7.98 13.47 -0.86
N GLU A 107 -8.80 14.16 -0.05
CA GLU A 107 -8.76 14.02 1.40
C GLU A 107 -9.15 12.61 1.85
N MET A 108 -10.11 11.96 1.17
CA MET A 108 -10.50 10.58 1.49
C MET A 108 -9.35 9.56 1.34
N PHE A 109 -8.46 9.77 0.38
CA PHE A 109 -7.26 8.95 0.17
C PHE A 109 -6.05 9.43 0.98
N ALA A 110 -6.16 10.52 1.75
CA ALA A 110 -5.10 10.96 2.64
C ALA A 110 -5.03 10.03 3.87
N HIS A 111 -4.05 9.13 3.88
CA HIS A 111 -3.87 8.17 4.97
C HIS A 111 -3.05 8.70 6.15
N THR A 112 -2.41 9.85 5.96
CA THR A 112 -1.60 10.56 6.95
C THR A 112 -1.93 12.05 6.96
N PRO A 113 -1.86 12.74 8.11
CA PRO A 113 -2.00 14.18 8.16
C PRO A 113 -1.04 14.87 7.16
N PRO A 114 -1.45 15.98 6.51
CA PRO A 114 -0.64 16.68 5.51
C PRO A 114 0.75 17.06 6.04
N ASP A 115 0.81 17.59 7.26
CA ASP A 115 2.06 18.01 7.91
C ASP A 115 3.05 16.83 8.06
N PHE A 116 2.55 15.65 8.44
CA PHE A 116 3.37 14.44 8.55
C PHE A 116 3.81 13.95 7.16
N HIS A 117 2.90 14.00 6.18
CA HIS A 117 3.16 13.54 4.82
C HIS A 117 4.29 14.35 4.16
N GLU A 118 4.30 15.67 4.31
CA GLU A 118 5.34 16.55 3.76
C GLU A 118 6.71 16.27 4.37
N VAL A 119 6.78 16.13 5.70
CA VAL A 119 8.02 15.83 6.42
C VAL A 119 8.54 14.45 6.06
N ALA A 120 7.68 13.43 6.07
CA ALA A 120 8.06 12.07 5.70
C ALA A 120 8.53 12.00 4.24
N SER A 121 7.86 12.69 3.32
CA SER A 121 8.27 12.77 1.91
C SER A 121 9.63 13.46 1.75
N THR A 122 9.88 14.52 2.51
CA THR A 122 11.17 15.23 2.52
C THR A 122 12.29 14.34 3.04
N ILE A 123 12.06 13.59 4.12
CA ILE A 123 13.04 12.64 4.67
C ILE A 123 13.29 11.50 3.69
N MET A 124 12.24 10.96 3.08
CA MET A 124 12.33 9.91 2.07
C MET A 124 13.17 10.34 0.87
N ALA A 125 12.94 11.56 0.37
CA ALA A 125 13.71 12.15 -0.72
C ALA A 125 15.17 12.41 -0.34
N LYS A 126 15.44 12.88 0.89
CA LYS A 126 16.81 13.05 1.41
C LYS A 126 17.58 11.73 1.49
N LEU A 127 16.89 10.64 1.83
CA LEU A 127 17.47 9.30 1.88
C LEU A 127 17.56 8.62 0.50
N GLY A 128 17.00 9.25 -0.54
CA GLY A 128 17.05 8.74 -1.92
C GLY A 128 16.08 7.59 -2.21
N TYR A 129 15.03 7.44 -1.40
CA TYR A 129 14.00 6.42 -1.63
C TYR A 129 12.84 6.97 -2.47
N GLU A 130 12.27 6.12 -3.31
CA GLU A 130 11.08 6.39 -4.10
C GLU A 130 10.13 5.19 -3.99
N PHE A 131 8.82 5.43 -3.85
CA PHE A 131 7.82 4.37 -3.69
C PHE A 131 7.85 3.32 -4.81
N SER A 132 8.20 3.73 -6.03
CA SER A 132 8.30 2.84 -7.20
C SER A 132 9.41 1.80 -7.10
N ASN A 133 10.41 2.03 -6.22
CA ASN A 133 11.57 1.16 -6.05
C ASN A 133 11.52 0.35 -4.76
N ILE A 134 10.43 0.44 -3.99
CA ILE A 134 10.27 -0.26 -2.71
C ILE A 134 9.40 -1.49 -2.94
N ASP A 135 10.02 -2.66 -2.87
CA ASP A 135 9.30 -3.92 -2.78
C ASP A 135 8.70 -4.12 -1.38
N PRO A 136 7.61 -4.88 -1.24
CA PRO A 136 7.01 -5.18 0.06
C PRO A 136 8.00 -5.72 1.11
N GLY A 137 9.00 -6.50 0.69
CA GLY A 137 10.04 -7.02 1.59
C GLY A 137 11.12 -5.99 1.99
N GLY A 138 11.20 -4.86 1.30
CA GLY A 138 12.13 -3.75 1.61
C GLY A 138 11.51 -2.64 2.47
N VAL A 139 10.19 -2.71 2.74
CA VAL A 139 9.46 -1.65 3.45
C VAL A 139 10.00 -1.46 4.87
N TRP A 140 10.27 -2.54 5.59
CA TRP A 140 10.81 -2.47 6.96
C TRP A 140 12.19 -1.83 7.02
N LEU A 141 13.04 -2.05 6.02
CA LEU A 141 14.36 -1.39 5.94
C LEU A 141 14.20 0.12 5.83
N VAL A 142 13.31 0.59 4.96
CA VAL A 142 13.02 2.02 4.79
C VAL A 142 12.36 2.58 6.06
N PHE A 143 11.45 1.83 6.68
CA PHE A 143 10.80 2.19 7.94
C PHE A 143 11.82 2.44 9.05
N HIS A 144 12.74 1.50 9.28
CA HIS A 144 13.78 1.63 10.31
C HIS A 144 14.77 2.76 10.03
N ASN A 145 15.08 3.03 8.76
CA ASN A 145 15.93 4.16 8.38
C ASN A 145 15.23 5.52 8.57
N MET A 146 13.93 5.60 8.33
CA MET A 146 13.15 6.83 8.47
C MET A 146 12.70 7.12 9.90
N LEU A 147 12.60 6.08 10.74
CA LEU A 147 12.03 6.20 12.09
C LEU A 147 12.80 7.19 13.00
N PRO A 148 14.14 7.18 13.08
CA PRO A 148 14.88 8.12 13.92
C PRO A 148 14.64 9.58 13.53
N HIS A 149 14.62 9.87 12.23
CA HIS A 149 14.41 11.23 11.70
C HIS A 149 12.98 11.74 11.95
N ASN A 150 11.99 10.86 11.88
CA ASN A 150 10.60 11.22 12.18
C ASN A 150 10.37 11.40 13.69
N LYS A 151 11.02 10.61 14.54
CA LYS A 151 10.94 10.77 16.00
C LYS A 151 11.66 12.04 16.48
N GLU A 152 12.71 12.49 15.80
CA GLU A 152 13.33 13.79 16.12
C GLU A 152 12.38 14.97 15.83
N HIS A 153 11.53 14.85 14.81
CA HIS A 153 10.63 15.92 14.40
C HIS A 153 9.26 15.90 15.11
N PHE A 154 8.73 14.71 15.42
CA PHE A 154 7.39 14.52 15.98
C PHE A 154 7.37 13.77 17.32
N GLY A 155 8.51 13.29 17.80
CA GLY A 155 8.60 12.62 19.09
C GLY A 155 8.43 13.60 20.25
N PRO A 156 8.05 13.10 21.45
CA PRO A 156 8.12 13.91 22.65
C PRO A 156 9.57 14.41 22.84
N PRO A 157 9.79 15.63 23.36
CA PRO A 157 11.12 16.07 23.71
C PRO A 157 11.69 15.02 24.67
N SER A 158 12.79 14.40 24.26
CA SER A 158 13.53 13.45 25.08
C SER A 158 13.66 14.05 26.47
N SER A 159 13.05 13.40 27.46
CA SER A 159 13.27 13.73 28.87
C SER A 159 14.76 13.55 29.13
N THR A 160 15.49 14.66 29.04
CA THR A 160 16.82 14.79 29.59
C THR A 160 16.69 14.47 31.08
N SER A 161 17.31 13.36 31.44
CA SER A 161 17.70 12.99 32.79
C SER A 161 18.26 14.18 33.57
N GLU A 162 17.54 14.62 34.60
CA GLU A 162 18.06 15.34 35.78
C GLU A 162 17.64 14.49 36.98
N GLU A 163 18.55 13.61 37.41
CA GLU A 163 19.42 13.78 38.58
C GLU A 163 18.76 13.31 39.88
N ASP A 164 19.15 12.08 40.22
CA ASP A 164 19.34 11.59 41.59
C ASP A 164 20.02 12.66 42.47
N VAL A 165 19.27 13.21 43.43
CA VAL A 165 19.83 13.68 44.69
C VAL A 165 18.96 13.14 45.82
N GLY A 166 19.35 11.96 46.31
CA GLY A 166 19.78 11.79 47.70
C GLY A 166 18.86 12.34 48.79
N SER A 167 18.20 11.40 49.46
CA SER A 167 17.79 11.49 50.87
C SER A 167 18.88 12.12 51.75
N ASP A 168 18.54 13.12 52.58
CA ASP A 168 18.80 13.02 54.01
C ASP A 168 17.99 14.03 54.85
N VAL A 169 17.58 13.47 55.99
CA VAL A 169 16.94 13.96 57.22
C VAL A 169 17.00 15.46 57.53
#